data_AF-A0AAU3UWX6-F1
#
_entry.id   AF-A0AAU3UWX6-F1
#
_cell.length_a   1.000
_cell.length_b   1.000
_cell.length_c   1.000
_cell.angle_alpha   90.00
_cell.angle_beta   90.00
_cell.angle_gamma   90.00
#
_symmetry.space_group_name_H-M   'P 1'
#
loop_
_entity.id
_entity.type
_entity.pdbx_description
1 polymer ?
#
loop_
_entity_poly.entity_id
_entity_poly.type
_entity_poly.pdbx_seq_one_letter_code
_entity_poly.pdbx_strand_id
1 'polypeptide(L)'
;MRTEFAQHGSTIVDRLTTTQSPPPWQLVIGTAVVALLLVVFRPTWRILRNAVTIAHEGGHAFTALLTGRRLNSIRLHSDTSGLTVSSGKPYGLGMILTMAAGYPAPALLGLGYAALLGAHRITLMLWLTIALLAVLLLKVRNWYGVLSILVTGGIVFAVSWFGSDTTQAVLAYLAAWFLLLAAVRPVIELQRNRAHEPNSDADQLAHLTRVPGLLWVLAFGAIALCALGFGGRLLLADIRGTCIPPLTHSTCVSSTAASFPTFGG
;
A
#
# COMPACT_ATOMS: atom_id res chain seq x y z
N MET A 1 24.83 18.40 -22.19
CA MET A 1 24.95 17.66 -20.90
C MET A 1 24.33 18.37 -19.69
N ARG A 2 24.91 19.41 -19.07
CA ARG A 2 24.29 20.02 -17.86
C ARG A 2 22.89 20.62 -18.10
N THR A 3 22.65 21.21 -19.26
CA THR A 3 21.36 21.80 -19.66
C THR A 3 20.29 20.75 -19.91
N GLU A 4 20.64 19.62 -20.54
CA GLU A 4 19.72 18.49 -20.74
C GLU A 4 19.35 17.79 -19.43
N PHE A 5 20.30 17.58 -18.51
CA PHE A 5 19.99 17.04 -17.19
C PHE A 5 19.09 17.97 -16.38
N ALA A 6 19.29 19.29 -16.48
CA ALA A 6 18.42 20.27 -15.83
C ALA A 6 16.99 20.27 -16.42
N GLN A 7 16.86 20.16 -17.75
CA GLN A 7 15.56 20.06 -18.43
C GLN A 7 14.83 18.73 -18.16
N HIS A 8 15.55 17.61 -18.11
CA HIS A 8 14.97 16.32 -17.72
C HIS A 8 14.57 16.32 -16.23
N GLY A 9 15.35 16.97 -15.37
CA GLY A 9 15.01 17.16 -13.97
C GLY A 9 13.74 17.98 -13.77
N SER A 10 13.60 19.12 -14.48
CA SER A 10 12.40 19.96 -14.38
C SER A 10 11.15 19.24 -14.88
N THR A 11 11.23 18.50 -16.00
CA THR A 11 10.09 17.74 -16.54
C THR A 11 9.63 16.61 -15.62
N ILE A 12 10.53 15.95 -14.89
CA ILE A 12 10.16 14.93 -13.90
C ILE A 12 9.51 15.58 -12.68
N VAL A 13 10.09 16.67 -12.16
CA VAL A 13 9.52 17.41 -11.03
C VAL A 13 8.12 17.94 -11.38
N ASP A 14 7.94 18.47 -12.58
CA ASP A 14 6.62 18.89 -13.08
C ASP A 14 5.66 17.70 -13.08
N ARG A 15 6.02 16.56 -13.69
CA ARG A 15 5.16 15.35 -13.69
C ARG A 15 4.79 14.84 -12.30
N LEU A 16 5.67 14.97 -11.31
CA LEU A 16 5.41 14.56 -9.93
C LEU A 16 4.53 15.56 -9.17
N THR A 17 4.55 16.82 -9.59
CA THR A 17 3.79 17.93 -8.98
C THR A 17 2.53 18.31 -9.76
N THR A 18 2.23 17.63 -10.88
CA THR A 18 0.94 17.72 -11.56
C THR A 18 -0.13 16.92 -10.82
N THR A 19 -1.38 17.41 -10.84
CA THR A 19 -2.57 16.65 -10.45
C THR A 19 -3.31 16.19 -11.69
N GLN A 20 -3.85 14.97 -11.69
CA GLN A 20 -4.70 14.48 -12.77
C GLN A 20 -6.16 14.86 -12.52
N SER A 21 -6.97 14.92 -13.58
CA SER A 21 -8.42 15.10 -13.43
C SER A 21 -9.02 13.90 -12.68
N PRO A 22 -10.02 14.11 -11.81
CA PRO A 22 -10.66 13.01 -11.10
C PRO A 22 -11.20 11.98 -12.10
N PRO A 23 -10.94 10.68 -11.90
CA PRO A 23 -11.42 9.65 -12.82
C PRO A 23 -12.96 9.53 -12.75
N PRO A 24 -13.60 9.02 -13.81
CA PRO A 24 -15.04 8.76 -13.79
C PRO A 24 -15.38 7.75 -12.67
N TRP A 25 -16.52 7.94 -12.01
CA TRP A 25 -16.93 7.12 -10.88
C TRP A 25 -17.01 5.62 -11.22
N GLN A 26 -17.33 5.29 -12.48
CA GLN A 26 -17.36 3.91 -12.99
C GLN A 26 -15.99 3.24 -12.90
N LEU A 27 -14.89 3.98 -13.11
CA LEU A 27 -13.53 3.45 -12.99
C LEU A 27 -13.22 3.11 -11.54
N VAL A 28 -13.58 4.00 -10.61
CA VAL A 28 -13.34 3.81 -9.17
C VAL A 28 -14.12 2.60 -8.64
N ILE A 29 -15.41 2.50 -8.97
CA ILE A 29 -16.25 1.37 -8.55
C ILE A 29 -15.84 0.09 -9.28
N GLY A 30 -15.57 0.16 -10.58
CA GLY A 30 -15.13 -0.97 -11.39
C GLY A 30 -13.83 -1.58 -10.85
N THR A 31 -12.83 -0.76 -10.56
CA THR A 31 -11.57 -1.23 -9.95
C THR A 31 -11.76 -1.79 -8.54
N ALA A 32 -12.68 -1.25 -7.73
CA ALA A 32 -13.03 -1.82 -6.43
C ALA A 32 -13.62 -3.23 -6.56
N VAL A 33 -14.56 -3.42 -7.50
CA VAL A 33 -15.17 -4.73 -7.78
C VAL A 33 -14.12 -5.71 -8.29
N VAL A 34 -13.28 -5.29 -9.24
CA VAL A 34 -12.19 -6.14 -9.74
C VAL A 34 -11.22 -6.51 -8.61
N ALA A 35 -10.78 -5.54 -7.79
CA ALA A 35 -9.92 -5.81 -6.63
C ALA A 35 -10.55 -6.83 -5.67
N LEU A 36 -11.84 -6.68 -5.36
CA LEU A 36 -12.57 -7.61 -4.51
C LEU A 36 -12.60 -9.02 -5.12
N LEU A 37 -12.91 -9.14 -6.42
CA LEU A 37 -12.90 -10.42 -7.12
C LEU A 37 -11.51 -11.07 -7.09
N LEU A 38 -10.45 -10.30 -7.33
CA LEU A 38 -9.06 -10.77 -7.27
C LEU A 38 -8.69 -11.31 -5.87
N VAL A 39 -9.20 -10.69 -4.81
CA VAL A 39 -8.97 -11.09 -3.41
C VAL A 39 -9.82 -12.30 -3.01
N VAL A 40 -11.08 -12.37 -3.42
CA VAL A 40 -12.02 -13.44 -3.02
C VAL A 40 -11.77 -14.72 -3.84
N PHE A 41 -11.49 -14.59 -5.14
CA PHE A 41 -11.29 -15.75 -6.01
C PHE A 41 -9.95 -16.44 -5.73
N ARG A 42 -10.02 -17.73 -5.34
CA ARG A 42 -8.87 -18.47 -4.81
C ARG A 42 -7.69 -18.58 -5.78
N PRO A 43 -7.88 -18.84 -7.09
CA PRO A 43 -6.79 -18.93 -8.06
C PRO A 43 -6.02 -17.61 -8.22
N THR A 44 -6.71 -16.48 -8.35
CA THR A 44 -6.08 -15.16 -8.48
C THR A 44 -5.35 -14.76 -7.20
N TRP A 45 -5.96 -15.05 -6.04
CA TRP A 45 -5.33 -14.78 -4.74
C TRP A 45 -3.98 -15.45 -4.59
N ARG A 46 -3.83 -16.72 -5.00
CA ARG A 46 -2.56 -17.45 -4.89
C ARG A 46 -1.40 -16.76 -5.60
N ILE A 47 -1.68 -16.09 -6.71
CA ILE A 47 -0.69 -15.37 -7.51
C ILE A 47 -0.46 -13.98 -6.90
N LEU A 48 -1.54 -13.25 -6.61
CA LEU A 48 -1.48 -11.84 -6.22
C LEU A 48 -1.11 -11.63 -4.74
N ARG A 49 -1.26 -12.64 -3.88
CA ARG A 49 -0.85 -12.59 -2.46
C ARG A 49 0.63 -12.21 -2.31
N ASN A 50 1.47 -12.53 -3.28
CA ASN A 50 2.88 -12.13 -3.26
C ASN A 50 3.09 -10.62 -3.14
N ALA A 51 2.23 -9.79 -3.74
CA ALA A 51 2.29 -8.33 -3.57
C ALA A 51 2.03 -7.91 -2.12
N VAL A 52 1.12 -8.61 -1.44
CA VAL A 52 0.82 -8.42 -0.01
C VAL A 52 2.01 -8.87 0.84
N THR A 53 2.65 -9.99 0.50
CA THR A 53 3.87 -10.47 1.15
C THR A 53 5.01 -9.46 1.00
N ILE A 54 5.22 -8.88 -0.19
CA ILE A 54 6.24 -7.83 -0.40
C ILE A 54 5.98 -6.64 0.53
N ALA A 55 4.74 -6.18 0.64
CA ALA A 55 4.38 -5.08 1.53
C ALA A 55 4.56 -5.45 3.01
N HIS A 56 4.21 -6.68 3.40
CA HIS A 56 4.40 -7.22 4.75
C HIS A 56 5.88 -7.26 5.17
N GLU A 57 6.73 -7.87 4.34
CA GLU A 57 8.19 -7.90 4.56
C GLU A 57 8.80 -6.50 4.52
N GLY A 58 8.31 -5.65 3.62
CA GLY A 58 8.67 -4.24 3.56
C GLY A 58 8.36 -3.50 4.87
N GLY A 59 7.24 -3.82 5.52
CA GLY A 59 6.85 -3.29 6.82
C GLY A 59 7.84 -3.64 7.93
N HIS A 60 8.22 -4.92 8.04
CA HIS A 60 9.27 -5.34 8.97
C HIS A 60 10.59 -4.62 8.68
N ALA A 61 11.01 -4.60 7.41
CA ALA A 61 12.25 -3.99 6.98
C ALA A 61 12.31 -2.48 7.31
N PHE A 62 11.24 -1.76 6.99
CA PHE A 62 11.11 -0.32 7.25
C PHE A 62 11.16 -0.01 8.75
N THR A 63 10.34 -0.68 9.56
CA THR A 63 10.31 -0.44 11.01
C THR A 63 11.60 -0.88 11.68
N ALA A 64 12.24 -1.96 11.20
CA ALA A 64 13.55 -2.38 11.69
C ALA A 64 14.60 -1.28 11.51
N LEU A 65 14.66 -0.67 10.32
CA LEU A 65 15.59 0.44 10.05
C LEU A 65 15.30 1.66 10.92
N LEU A 66 14.03 2.05 11.04
CA LEU A 66 13.62 3.19 11.89
C LEU A 66 13.94 2.99 13.38
N THR A 67 13.92 1.74 13.84
CA THR A 67 14.23 1.39 15.24
C THR A 67 15.71 1.09 15.47
N GLY A 68 16.58 1.40 14.50
CA GLY A 68 18.03 1.25 14.62
C GLY A 68 18.53 -0.19 14.50
N ARG A 69 17.69 -1.13 14.04
CA ARG A 69 18.10 -2.50 13.72
C ARG A 69 18.76 -2.52 12.34
N ARG A 70 19.69 -3.45 12.14
CA ARG A 70 20.36 -3.63 10.84
C ARG A 70 19.56 -4.59 9.98
N LEU A 71 19.18 -4.16 8.78
CA LEU A 71 18.50 -5.01 7.81
C LEU A 71 19.52 -5.78 6.95
N ASN A 72 19.53 -7.11 7.09
CA ASN A 72 20.51 -7.98 6.43
C ASN A 72 20.00 -8.44 5.07
N SER A 73 18.82 -9.03 5.01
CA SER A 73 18.25 -9.58 3.77
C SER A 73 16.75 -9.76 3.85
N ILE A 74 16.10 -9.70 2.68
CA ILE A 74 14.72 -10.11 2.48
C ILE A 74 14.73 -11.32 1.54
N ARG A 75 13.91 -12.33 1.83
CA ARG A 75 13.64 -13.46 0.94
C ARG A 75 12.15 -13.58 0.70
N LEU A 76 11.76 -13.83 -0.55
CA LEU A 76 10.37 -14.03 -0.95
C LEU A 76 10.27 -15.38 -1.65
N HIS A 77 9.33 -16.23 -1.29
CA HIS A 77 9.21 -17.57 -1.85
C HIS A 77 7.96 -17.72 -2.72
N SER A 78 7.97 -18.73 -3.59
CA SER A 78 6.86 -19.01 -4.52
C SER A 78 5.60 -19.52 -3.84
N ASP A 79 5.73 -20.06 -2.63
CA ASP A 79 4.60 -20.37 -1.74
C ASP A 79 4.03 -19.12 -1.05
N THR A 80 4.53 -17.93 -1.43
CA THR A 80 4.22 -16.59 -0.92
C THR A 80 4.59 -16.35 0.54
N SER A 81 5.41 -17.23 1.13
CA SER A 81 6.10 -16.92 2.38
C SER A 81 7.18 -15.86 2.15
N GLY A 82 7.42 -15.04 3.16
CA GLY A 82 8.48 -14.05 3.19
C GLY A 82 9.37 -14.27 4.41
N LEU A 83 10.59 -13.76 4.34
CA LEU A 83 11.49 -13.71 5.49
C LEU A 83 12.36 -12.47 5.44
N THR A 84 12.12 -11.58 6.40
CA THR A 84 12.98 -10.42 6.66
C THR A 84 13.95 -10.71 7.80
N VAL A 85 15.23 -10.78 7.46
CA VAL A 85 16.32 -11.00 8.42
C VAL A 85 16.90 -9.66 8.84
N SER A 86 16.76 -9.34 10.13
CA SER A 86 17.38 -8.18 10.77
C SER A 86 18.23 -8.57 11.97
N SER A 87 19.28 -7.79 12.23
CA SER A 87 20.17 -7.95 13.39
C SER A 87 20.04 -6.78 14.36
N GLY A 88 20.11 -7.08 15.65
CA GLY A 88 19.94 -6.14 16.75
C GLY A 88 19.58 -6.90 18.02
N LYS A 89 19.18 -6.18 19.07
CA LYS A 89 18.67 -6.82 20.29
C LYS A 89 17.42 -7.65 19.95
N PRO A 90 17.34 -8.93 20.34
CA PRO A 90 16.17 -9.77 20.05
C PRO A 90 14.96 -9.46 20.95
N TYR A 91 15.04 -8.39 21.75
CA TYR A 91 14.03 -7.95 22.70
C TYR A 91 13.93 -6.43 22.73
N GLY A 92 12.94 -5.92 23.46
CA GLY A 92 12.70 -4.49 23.62
C GLY A 92 11.92 -3.85 22.48
N LEU A 93 11.75 -2.54 22.56
CA LEU A 93 10.82 -1.79 21.72
C LEU A 93 11.08 -1.96 20.22
N GLY A 94 12.35 -1.95 19.79
CA GLY A 94 12.69 -2.13 18.37
C GLY A 94 12.24 -3.48 17.80
N MET A 95 12.37 -4.57 18.57
CA MET A 95 11.88 -5.89 18.14
C MET A 95 10.36 -5.93 18.14
N ILE A 96 9.71 -5.40 19.19
CA ILE A 96 8.24 -5.34 19.30
C ILE A 96 7.65 -4.58 18.11
N LEU A 97 8.14 -3.37 17.83
CA LEU A 97 7.64 -2.56 16.71
C LEU A 97 7.91 -3.24 15.36
N THR A 98 9.07 -3.89 15.19
CA THR A 98 9.38 -4.62 13.96
C THR A 98 8.37 -5.74 13.72
N MET A 99 8.12 -6.60 14.72
CA MET A 99 7.15 -7.71 14.60
C MET A 99 5.71 -7.21 14.44
N ALA A 100 5.36 -6.08 15.07
CA ALA A 100 4.02 -5.49 14.93
C ALA A 100 3.77 -4.85 13.56
N ALA A 101 4.79 -4.63 12.74
CA ALA A 101 4.66 -3.86 11.50
C ALA A 101 4.21 -4.69 10.29
N GLY A 102 4.44 -6.00 10.27
CA GLY A 102 4.20 -6.85 9.09
C GLY A 102 2.74 -6.83 8.64
N TYR A 103 1.82 -7.28 9.50
CA TYR A 103 0.39 -7.36 9.19
C TYR A 103 -0.26 -6.00 8.87
N PRO A 104 0.05 -4.91 9.59
CA PRO A 104 -0.46 -3.58 9.25
C PRO A 104 0.06 -3.01 7.93
N ALA A 105 1.27 -3.36 7.49
CA ALA A 105 1.94 -2.66 6.39
C ALA A 105 1.16 -2.65 5.06
N PRO A 106 0.57 -3.75 4.56
CA PRO A 106 -0.24 -3.71 3.33
C PRO A 106 -1.44 -2.76 3.45
N ALA A 107 -2.14 -2.77 4.59
CA ALA A 107 -3.29 -1.90 4.83
C ALA A 107 -2.89 -0.41 4.86
N LEU A 108 -1.79 -0.10 5.57
CA LEU A 108 -1.27 1.26 5.69
C LEU A 108 -0.71 1.78 4.36
N LEU A 109 -0.07 0.91 3.56
CA LEU A 109 0.38 1.25 2.20
C LEU A 109 -0.83 1.56 1.29
N GLY A 110 -1.87 0.71 1.34
CA GLY A 110 -3.13 0.96 0.63
C GLY A 110 -3.82 2.26 1.05
N LEU A 111 -3.79 2.60 2.36
CA LEU A 111 -4.31 3.86 2.88
C LEU A 111 -3.48 5.06 2.40
N GLY A 112 -2.15 4.94 2.36
CA GLY A 112 -1.26 5.95 1.81
C GLY A 112 -1.52 6.19 0.32
N TYR A 113 -1.76 5.12 -0.46
CA TYR A 113 -2.19 5.23 -1.85
C TYR A 113 -3.54 5.94 -1.95
N ALA A 114 -4.53 5.56 -1.15
CA ALA A 114 -5.83 6.22 -1.13
C ALA A 114 -5.72 7.72 -0.80
N ALA A 115 -4.82 8.12 0.10
CA ALA A 115 -4.57 9.53 0.41
C ALA A 115 -3.96 10.29 -0.77
N LEU A 116 -2.97 9.70 -1.46
CA LEU A 116 -2.38 10.29 -2.68
C LEU A 116 -3.41 10.40 -3.80
N LEU A 117 -4.27 9.39 -3.96
CA LEU A 117 -5.34 9.38 -4.96
C LEU A 117 -6.44 10.41 -4.64
N GLY A 118 -6.84 10.54 -3.38
CA GLY A 118 -7.74 11.62 -2.94
C GLY A 118 -7.14 13.01 -3.20
N ALA A 119 -5.81 13.15 -3.09
CA ALA A 119 -5.07 14.36 -3.47
C ALA A 119 -4.78 14.48 -4.98
N HIS A 120 -5.31 13.57 -5.81
CA HIS A 120 -5.17 13.55 -7.26
C HIS A 120 -3.71 13.40 -7.74
N ARG A 121 -2.85 12.79 -6.90
CA ARG A 121 -1.40 12.59 -7.10
C ARG A 121 -1.07 11.18 -7.62
N ILE A 122 -1.74 10.75 -8.69
CA ILE A 122 -1.59 9.40 -9.28
C ILE A 122 -0.13 9.15 -9.70
N THR A 123 0.47 10.05 -10.47
CA THR A 123 1.86 9.89 -10.94
C THR A 123 2.82 9.73 -9.75
N LEU A 124 2.71 10.59 -8.73
CA LEU A 124 3.54 10.51 -7.53
C LEU A 124 3.40 9.16 -6.83
N MET A 125 2.17 8.64 -6.69
CA MET A 125 1.94 7.31 -6.11
C MET A 125 2.69 6.21 -6.88
N LEU A 126 2.60 6.20 -8.21
CA LEU A 126 3.27 5.19 -9.03
C LEU A 126 4.80 5.28 -8.90
N TRP A 127 5.36 6.48 -8.90
CA TRP A 127 6.81 6.69 -8.73
C TRP A 127 7.31 6.36 -7.33
N LEU A 128 6.55 6.68 -6.28
CA LEU A 128 6.87 6.25 -4.91
C LEU A 128 6.85 4.72 -4.79
N THR A 129 5.93 4.06 -5.51
CA THR A 129 5.88 2.60 -5.57
C THR A 129 7.11 2.02 -6.25
N ILE A 130 7.54 2.60 -7.37
CA ILE A 130 8.78 2.21 -8.07
C ILE A 130 9.99 2.42 -7.16
N ALA A 131 10.10 3.57 -6.49
CA ALA A 131 11.18 3.86 -5.56
C ALA A 131 11.22 2.88 -4.38
N LEU A 132 10.06 2.55 -3.79
CA LEU A 132 9.94 1.56 -2.74
C LEU A 132 10.42 0.18 -3.22
N LEU A 133 9.95 -0.28 -4.38
CA LEU A 133 10.36 -1.54 -4.97
C LEU A 133 11.87 -1.58 -5.30
N ALA A 134 12.43 -0.48 -5.79
CA ALA A 134 13.87 -0.36 -6.04
C ALA A 134 14.69 -0.48 -4.75
N VAL A 135 14.25 0.14 -3.65
CA VAL A 135 14.89 -0.01 -2.33
C VAL A 135 14.83 -1.46 -1.84
N LEU A 136 13.67 -2.11 -1.97
CA LEU A 136 13.52 -3.52 -1.59
C LEU A 136 14.40 -4.43 -2.45
N LEU A 137 14.55 -4.15 -3.75
CA LEU A 137 15.39 -4.92 -4.66
C LEU A 137 16.85 -5.03 -4.18
N LEU A 138 17.39 -3.97 -3.56
CA LEU A 138 18.76 -3.96 -3.00
C LEU A 138 18.94 -4.94 -1.83
N LYS A 139 17.83 -5.29 -1.17
CA LYS A 139 17.79 -6.13 0.03
C LYS A 139 17.29 -7.54 -0.23
N VAL A 140 16.60 -7.78 -1.34
CA VAL A 140 16.18 -9.13 -1.73
C VAL A 140 17.39 -9.97 -2.15
N ARG A 141 17.46 -11.20 -1.63
CA ARG A 141 18.61 -12.10 -1.82
C ARG A 141 18.27 -13.43 -2.50
N ASN A 142 17.12 -13.54 -3.14
CA ASN A 142 16.71 -14.75 -3.84
C ASN A 142 16.04 -14.45 -5.19
N TRP A 143 16.16 -15.37 -6.15
CA TRP A 143 15.75 -15.15 -7.54
C TRP A 143 14.25 -14.88 -7.70
N TYR A 144 13.40 -15.64 -7.00
CA TYR A 144 11.95 -15.44 -7.06
C TYR A 144 11.55 -14.04 -6.60
N GLY A 145 12.16 -13.55 -5.50
CA GLY A 145 11.91 -12.20 -5.02
C GLY A 145 12.37 -11.12 -6.00
N VAL A 146 13.56 -11.30 -6.60
CA VAL A 146 14.08 -10.40 -7.65
C VAL A 146 13.11 -10.35 -8.82
N LEU A 147 12.71 -11.51 -9.35
CA LEU A 147 11.75 -11.60 -10.46
C LEU A 147 10.41 -10.94 -10.10
N SER A 148 9.88 -11.20 -8.91
CA SER A 148 8.62 -10.63 -8.44
C SER A 148 8.65 -9.10 -8.38
N ILE A 149 9.73 -8.54 -7.84
CA ILE A 149 9.92 -7.09 -7.76
C ILE A 149 10.12 -6.49 -9.16
N LEU A 150 10.90 -7.15 -10.03
CA LEU A 150 11.13 -6.67 -11.40
C LEU A 150 9.86 -6.70 -12.25
N VAL A 151 9.05 -7.75 -12.15
CA VAL A 151 7.77 -7.83 -12.87
C VAL A 151 6.80 -6.77 -12.36
N THR A 152 6.65 -6.65 -11.03
CA THR A 152 5.74 -5.66 -10.44
C THR A 152 6.20 -4.24 -10.77
N GLY A 153 7.47 -3.94 -10.53
CA GLY A 153 8.06 -2.63 -10.82
C GLY A 153 8.06 -2.31 -12.30
N GLY A 154 8.30 -3.30 -13.18
CA GLY A 154 8.23 -3.16 -14.62
C GLY A 154 6.83 -2.81 -15.12
N ILE A 155 5.78 -3.44 -14.58
CA ILE A 155 4.39 -3.10 -14.90
C ILE A 155 4.08 -1.67 -14.45
N VAL A 156 4.43 -1.32 -13.20
CA VAL A 156 4.17 0.03 -12.66
C VAL A 156 4.93 1.09 -13.46
N PHE A 157 6.20 0.84 -13.79
CA PHE A 157 7.02 1.71 -14.63
C PHE A 157 6.43 1.85 -16.04
N ALA A 158 6.07 0.74 -16.68
CA ALA A 158 5.52 0.76 -18.03
C ALA A 158 4.22 1.56 -18.10
N VAL A 159 3.30 1.35 -17.14
CA VAL A 159 2.05 2.11 -17.06
C VAL A 159 2.32 3.58 -16.71
N SER A 160 3.24 3.86 -15.79
CA SER A 160 3.56 5.24 -15.39
C SER A 160 4.26 6.03 -16.50
N TRP A 161 5.03 5.37 -17.36
CA TRP A 161 5.85 6.03 -18.38
C TRP A 161 5.16 6.10 -19.75
N PHE A 162 4.50 5.02 -20.16
CA PHE A 162 3.88 4.89 -21.48
C PHE A 162 2.34 4.91 -21.44
N GLY A 163 1.73 4.74 -20.26
CA GLY A 163 0.28 4.69 -20.11
C GLY A 163 -0.38 6.06 -20.16
N SER A 164 -1.61 6.09 -20.70
CA SER A 164 -2.50 7.25 -20.62
C SER A 164 -2.92 7.54 -19.16
N ASP A 165 -3.42 8.74 -18.89
CA ASP A 165 -3.96 9.13 -17.58
C ASP A 165 -5.03 8.14 -17.08
N THR A 166 -5.87 7.63 -17.99
CA THR A 166 -6.88 6.61 -17.65
C THR A 166 -6.23 5.29 -17.23
N THR A 167 -5.21 4.82 -17.96
CA THR A 167 -4.50 3.58 -17.63
C THR A 167 -3.76 3.69 -16.30
N GLN A 168 -3.13 4.84 -16.03
CA GLN A 168 -2.49 5.14 -14.75
C GLN A 168 -3.51 5.13 -13.61
N ALA A 169 -4.66 5.79 -13.80
CA ALA A 169 -5.75 5.79 -12.83
C ALA A 169 -6.27 4.37 -12.55
N VAL A 170 -6.52 3.56 -13.58
CA VAL A 170 -6.96 2.15 -13.42
C VAL A 170 -5.96 1.38 -12.55
N LEU A 171 -4.66 1.42 -12.87
CA LEU A 171 -3.66 0.69 -12.10
C LEU A 171 -3.58 1.19 -10.65
N ALA A 172 -3.58 2.51 -10.46
CA ALA A 172 -3.41 3.12 -9.15
C ALA A 172 -4.60 2.83 -8.23
N TYR A 173 -5.84 3.00 -8.72
CA TYR A 173 -7.05 2.66 -7.96
C TYR A 173 -7.16 1.16 -7.70
N LEU A 174 -6.84 0.31 -8.69
CA LEU A 174 -6.82 -1.14 -8.50
C LEU A 174 -5.82 -1.55 -7.42
N ALA A 175 -4.61 -0.98 -7.43
CA ALA A 175 -3.59 -1.26 -6.42
C ALA A 175 -4.00 -0.81 -5.02
N ALA A 176 -4.59 0.39 -4.89
CA ALA A 176 -5.08 0.91 -3.61
C ALA A 176 -6.22 0.03 -3.05
N TRP A 177 -7.25 -0.24 -3.85
CA TRP A 177 -8.35 -1.14 -3.44
C TRP A 177 -7.86 -2.54 -3.12
N PHE A 178 -6.97 -3.09 -3.95
CA PHE A 178 -6.41 -4.41 -3.74
C PHE A 178 -5.69 -4.50 -2.39
N LEU A 179 -4.78 -3.57 -2.07
CA LEU A 179 -4.05 -3.61 -0.79
C LEU A 179 -4.97 -3.44 0.43
N LEU A 180 -5.93 -2.51 0.35
CA LEU A 180 -6.89 -2.27 1.44
C LEU A 180 -7.78 -3.49 1.71
N LEU A 181 -8.31 -4.13 0.66
CA LEU A 181 -9.15 -5.32 0.79
C LEU A 181 -8.33 -6.57 1.15
N ALA A 182 -7.17 -6.73 0.51
CA ALA A 182 -6.31 -7.89 0.68
C ALA A 182 -5.75 -8.00 2.11
N ALA A 183 -5.44 -6.88 2.77
CA ALA A 183 -4.82 -6.87 4.09
C ALA A 183 -5.64 -7.59 5.18
N VAL A 184 -6.96 -7.67 5.02
CA VAL A 184 -7.85 -8.36 5.97
C VAL A 184 -7.62 -9.88 5.93
N ARG A 185 -7.34 -10.43 4.76
CA ARG A 185 -7.29 -11.88 4.55
C ARG A 185 -6.10 -12.57 5.25
N PRO A 186 -4.85 -12.07 5.19
CA PRO A 186 -3.75 -12.61 5.97
C PRO A 186 -4.00 -12.65 7.47
N VAL A 187 -4.71 -11.66 8.04
CA VAL A 187 -5.04 -11.66 9.49
C VAL A 187 -5.98 -12.82 9.83
N ILE A 188 -6.94 -13.13 8.96
CA ILE A 188 -7.83 -14.29 9.12
C ILE A 188 -7.05 -15.60 8.95
N GLU A 189 -6.17 -15.67 7.95
CA GLU A 189 -5.31 -16.84 7.69
C GLU A 189 -4.37 -17.10 8.88
N LEU A 190 -3.77 -16.05 9.46
CA LEU A 190 -2.97 -16.10 10.69
C LEU A 190 -3.74 -16.75 11.83
N GLN A 191 -4.94 -16.25 12.15
CA GLN A 191 -5.71 -16.78 13.28
C GLN A 191 -6.12 -18.24 13.08
N ARG A 192 -6.42 -18.64 11.84
CA ARG A 192 -6.77 -20.03 11.50
C ARG A 192 -5.57 -20.97 11.65
N ASN A 193 -4.37 -20.50 11.30
CA ASN A 193 -3.18 -21.34 11.26
C ASN A 193 -2.30 -21.24 12.52
N ARG A 194 -2.57 -20.30 13.44
CA ARG A 194 -1.75 -20.08 14.66
C ARG A 194 -1.50 -21.33 15.50
N ALA A 195 -2.45 -22.26 15.55
CA ALA A 195 -2.27 -23.51 16.30
C ALA A 195 -1.24 -24.47 15.64
N HIS A 196 -1.04 -24.37 14.33
CA HIS A 196 -0.20 -25.26 13.53
C HIS A 196 1.14 -24.62 13.13
N GLU A 197 1.25 -23.29 13.20
CA GLU A 197 2.44 -22.51 12.85
C GLU A 197 2.93 -21.69 14.05
N PRO A 198 3.51 -22.35 15.08
CA PRO A 198 4.11 -21.63 16.20
C PRO A 198 5.28 -20.78 15.67
N ASN A 199 5.40 -19.54 16.14
CA ASN A 199 6.34 -18.48 15.72
C ASN A 199 5.80 -17.43 14.72
N SER A 200 4.48 -17.33 14.55
CA SER A 200 3.89 -16.17 13.87
C SER A 200 4.25 -14.84 14.56
N ASP A 201 4.15 -13.71 13.86
CA ASP A 201 4.39 -12.37 14.45
C ASP A 201 3.59 -12.14 15.72
N ALA A 202 2.31 -12.55 15.74
CA ALA A 202 1.44 -12.41 16.89
C ALA A 202 1.90 -13.24 18.08
N ASP A 203 2.46 -14.43 17.85
CA ASP A 203 3.00 -15.27 18.92
C ASP A 203 4.35 -14.73 19.41
N GLN A 204 5.22 -14.26 18.51
CA GLN A 204 6.47 -13.58 18.89
C GLN A 204 6.19 -12.33 19.73
N LEU A 205 5.21 -11.52 19.34
CA LEU A 205 4.74 -10.37 20.11
C LEU A 205 4.17 -10.79 21.46
N ALA A 206 3.42 -11.89 21.52
CA ALA A 206 2.89 -12.39 22.78
C ALA A 206 4.01 -12.77 23.76
N HIS A 207 5.07 -13.41 23.27
CA HIS A 207 6.24 -13.71 24.09
C HIS A 207 7.00 -12.45 24.53
N LEU A 208 7.16 -11.47 23.64
CA LEU A 208 7.90 -10.24 23.93
C LEU A 208 7.16 -9.29 24.87
N THR A 209 5.84 -9.22 24.77
CA THR A 209 5.00 -8.23 25.48
C THR A 209 4.18 -8.82 26.62
N ARG A 210 4.10 -10.15 26.71
CA ARG A 210 3.19 -10.90 27.61
C ARG A 210 1.70 -10.62 27.36
N VAL A 211 1.36 -9.96 26.24
CA VAL A 211 -0.02 -9.73 25.80
C VAL A 211 -0.47 -10.93 24.95
N PRO A 212 -1.64 -11.54 25.19
CA PRO A 212 -2.11 -12.68 24.41
C PRO A 212 -2.09 -12.45 22.89
N GLY A 213 -1.61 -13.44 22.13
CA GLY A 213 -1.50 -13.36 20.66
C GLY A 213 -2.83 -13.04 19.96
N LEU A 214 -3.96 -13.46 20.53
CA LEU A 214 -5.28 -13.09 20.01
C LEU A 214 -5.53 -11.58 20.02
N LEU A 215 -5.06 -10.85 21.04
CA LEU A 215 -5.22 -9.40 21.09
C LEU A 215 -4.39 -8.71 20.00
N TRP A 216 -3.22 -9.25 19.66
CA TRP A 216 -2.42 -8.77 18.53
C TRP A 216 -3.12 -9.04 17.19
N VAL A 217 -3.69 -10.22 17.00
CA VAL A 217 -4.52 -10.54 15.82
C VAL A 217 -5.68 -9.54 15.69
N LEU A 218 -6.40 -9.28 16.79
CA LEU A 218 -7.49 -8.31 16.81
C LEU A 218 -7.02 -6.89 16.49
N ALA A 219 -5.87 -6.48 17.03
CA ALA A 219 -5.27 -5.18 16.72
C ALA A 219 -4.91 -5.06 15.22
N PHE A 220 -4.30 -6.09 14.63
CA PHE A 220 -4.01 -6.12 13.20
C PHE A 220 -5.29 -6.06 12.35
N GLY A 221 -6.31 -6.81 12.73
CA GLY A 221 -7.62 -6.79 12.08
C GLY A 221 -8.28 -5.41 12.18
N ALA A 222 -8.24 -4.78 13.35
CA ALA A 222 -8.76 -3.44 13.57
C ALA A 222 -8.04 -2.40 12.69
N ILE A 223 -6.71 -2.45 12.61
CA ILE A 223 -5.94 -1.55 11.73
C ILE A 223 -6.32 -1.76 10.27
N ALA A 224 -6.42 -3.02 9.81
CA ALA A 224 -6.80 -3.34 8.43
C ALA A 224 -8.21 -2.83 8.09
N LEU A 225 -9.19 -3.04 8.98
CA LEU A 225 -10.57 -2.59 8.78
C LEU A 225 -10.70 -1.06 8.85
N CYS A 226 -10.00 -0.41 9.78
CA CYS A 226 -9.95 1.05 9.84
C CYS A 226 -9.33 1.63 8.58
N ALA A 227 -8.19 1.09 8.12
CA ALA A 227 -7.54 1.52 6.89
C ALA A 227 -8.45 1.31 5.67
N LEU A 228 -9.17 0.19 5.58
CA LEU A 228 -10.15 -0.06 4.54
C LEU A 228 -11.31 0.97 4.59
N GLY A 229 -11.83 1.26 5.78
CA GLY A 229 -12.91 2.23 5.97
C GLY A 229 -12.49 3.66 5.60
N PHE A 230 -11.36 4.13 6.12
CA PHE A 230 -10.83 5.47 5.82
C PHE A 230 -10.33 5.58 4.38
N GLY A 231 -9.62 4.57 3.88
CA GLY A 231 -9.13 4.50 2.51
C GLY A 231 -10.28 4.48 1.51
N GLY A 232 -11.30 3.66 1.75
CA GLY A 232 -12.52 3.67 0.94
C GLY A 232 -13.29 5.00 1.02
N ARG A 233 -13.21 5.72 2.15
CA ARG A 233 -13.74 7.08 2.24
C ARG A 233 -13.01 8.05 1.31
N LEU A 234 -11.67 8.00 1.30
CA LEU A 234 -10.84 8.83 0.43
C LEU A 234 -11.06 8.51 -1.06
N LEU A 235 -11.08 7.22 -1.43
CA LEU A 235 -11.24 6.80 -2.83
C LEU A 235 -12.62 7.13 -3.41
N LEU A 236 -13.65 7.18 -2.57
CA LEU A 236 -15.03 7.49 -2.99
C LEU A 236 -15.41 8.95 -2.71
N ALA A 237 -14.47 9.80 -2.30
CA ALA A 237 -14.77 11.17 -1.87
C ALA A 237 -15.38 12.01 -3.00
N ASP A 238 -14.79 11.91 -4.20
CA ASP A 238 -15.25 12.63 -5.39
C ASP A 238 -16.64 12.17 -5.86
N ILE A 239 -16.92 10.87 -5.75
CA ILE A 239 -18.22 10.29 -6.13
C ILE A 239 -19.32 10.76 -5.18
N ARG A 240 -19.01 10.87 -3.89
CA ARG A 240 -19.98 11.24 -2.84
C ARG A 240 -20.12 12.75 -2.66
N GLY A 241 -19.31 13.57 -3.34
CA GLY A 241 -19.20 15.00 -3.07
C GLY A 241 -18.74 15.31 -1.64
N THR A 242 -18.06 14.36 -0.97
CA THR A 242 -17.65 14.55 0.42
C THR A 242 -16.28 15.20 0.49
N CYS A 243 -16.24 16.42 1.03
CA CYS A 243 -15.01 17.16 1.30
C CYS A 243 -14.26 16.59 2.53
N ILE A 244 -12.97 16.27 2.36
CA ILE A 244 -12.03 15.86 3.40
C ILE A 244 -10.78 16.76 3.29
N PRO A 245 -10.76 17.93 3.96
CA PRO A 245 -9.61 18.83 3.94
C PRO A 245 -8.45 18.25 4.77
N PRO A 246 -7.18 18.40 4.36
CA PRO A 246 -6.68 19.08 3.14
C PRO A 246 -6.55 18.15 1.92
N LEU A 247 -6.95 16.89 2.03
CA LEU A 247 -6.62 15.87 1.02
C LEU A 247 -7.46 15.97 -0.25
N THR A 248 -8.69 16.47 -0.17
CA THR A 248 -9.66 16.49 -1.30
C THR A 248 -10.16 17.91 -1.60
N HIS A 249 -9.23 18.87 -1.68
CA HIS A 249 -9.56 20.30 -1.86
C HIS A 249 -10.36 20.61 -3.14
N SER A 250 -10.09 19.93 -4.25
CA SER A 250 -10.83 20.09 -5.52
C SER A 250 -12.32 19.77 -5.38
N THR A 251 -12.63 18.72 -4.62
CA THR A 251 -13.99 18.29 -4.30
C THR A 251 -14.70 19.29 -3.37
N CYS A 252 -13.95 19.88 -2.42
CA CYS A 252 -14.46 20.90 -1.50
C CYS A 252 -14.89 22.18 -2.23
N VAL A 253 -14.10 22.65 -3.19
CA VAL A 253 -14.42 23.86 -3.97
C VAL A 253 -15.68 23.64 -4.82
N SER A 254 -15.79 22.46 -5.45
CA SER A 254 -16.94 22.09 -6.28
C SER A 254 -18.24 21.99 -5.46
N SER A 255 -18.17 21.48 -4.23
CA SER A 255 -19.33 21.39 -3.33
C SER A 255 -19.79 22.77 -2.82
N THR A 256 -18.86 23.71 -2.67
CA THR A 256 -19.18 25.07 -2.18
C THR A 256 -19.88 25.89 -3.27
N ALA A 257 -19.46 25.73 -4.54
CA ALA A 257 -20.05 26.43 -5.70
C ALA A 257 -21.51 26.03 -5.99
N ALA A 258 -21.97 24.86 -5.52
CA ALA A 258 -23.36 24.42 -5.67
C ALA A 258 -24.35 25.08 -4.70
N SER A 259 -23.90 25.99 -3.82
CA SER A 259 -24.70 26.49 -2.68
C SER A 259 -25.26 27.92 -2.83
N PHE A 260 -25.01 28.63 -3.93
CA PHE A 260 -25.52 30.00 -4.10
C PHE A 260 -26.46 30.10 -5.32
N PRO A 261 -27.79 30.01 -5.13
CA PRO A 261 -28.70 30.66 -6.06
C PRO A 261 -28.53 32.17 -5.88
N THR A 262 -27.99 32.84 -6.90
CA THR A 262 -28.07 34.30 -7.02
C THR A 262 -29.55 34.67 -7.17
N PHE A 263 -30.18 35.10 -6.07
CA PHE A 263 -31.41 35.88 -6.15
C PHE A 263 -31.02 37.29 -6.62
N GLY A 264 -31.13 37.51 -7.94
CA GLY A 264 -31.15 38.85 -8.51
C GLY A 264 -32.54 39.44 -8.31
N GLY A 265 -32.60 40.55 -7.57
CA GLY A 265 -33.69 41.52 -7.58
C GLY A 265 -33.25 42.79 -8.29
#